data_AF-A0A6N3X3M5-F1
#
_entry.id   AF-A0A6N3X3M5-F1
#
_cell.length_a   1.000
_cell.length_b   1.000
_cell.length_c   1.000
_cell.angle_alpha   90.00
_cell.angle_beta   90.00
_cell.angle_gamma   90.00
#
_symmetry.space_group_name_H-M   'P 1'
#
loop_
_entity.id
_entity.type
_entity.pdbx_description
1 polymer ?
#
loop_
_entity_poly.entity_id
_entity_poly.type
_entity_poly.pdbx_seq_one_letter_code
_entity_poly.pdbx_strand_id
1 'polypeptide(L)' 'MRRWAQDLISEFPQLASEDYEIVGDPTDQYNCIAYAAGDTSRWWEHNENYHWPDHASRSNSMESL' A
#
# COMPACT_ATOMS: atom_id res chain seq x y z
N MET A 1 -20.77 9.27 -0.14
CA MET A 1 -19.40 8.85 0.21
C MET A 1 -19.49 7.94 1.44
N ARG A 2 -18.74 6.83 1.50
CA ARG A 2 -18.78 5.89 2.63
C ARG A 2 -18.26 6.58 3.92
N ARG A 3 -18.70 6.15 5.11
CA ARG A 3 -18.34 6.81 6.40
C ARG A 3 -16.82 6.90 6.59
N TRP A 4 -16.12 5.81 6.35
CA TRP A 4 -14.66 5.75 6.48
C TRP A 4 -13.92 6.73 5.54
N ALA A 5 -14.50 7.08 4.39
CA ALA A 5 -13.89 8.04 3.47
C ALA A 5 -14.02 9.49 3.98
N GLN A 6 -15.07 9.79 4.74
CA GLN A 6 -15.20 11.08 5.41
C GLN A 6 -14.21 11.20 6.57
N ASP A 7 -14.02 10.11 7.32
CA ASP A 7 -13.04 10.05 8.40
C ASP A 7 -11.61 10.28 7.83
N LEU A 8 -11.27 9.67 6.68
CA LEU A 8 -10.01 9.91 5.97
C LEU A 8 -9.83 11.38 5.53
N ILE A 9 -10.86 12.02 4.98
CA ILE A 9 -10.79 13.45 4.61
C ILE A 9 -10.59 14.33 5.85
N SER A 10 -11.20 13.97 6.98
CA SER A 10 -11.01 14.71 8.23
C SER A 10 -9.56 14.60 8.74
N GLU A 11 -8.91 13.45 8.57
CA GLU A 11 -7.52 13.21 8.98
C GLU A 11 -6.51 13.74 7.96
N PHE A 12 -6.85 13.69 6.67
CA PHE A 12 -6.03 14.12 5.55
C PHE A 12 -6.80 15.12 4.67
N PRO A 13 -6.94 16.39 5.10
CA PRO A 13 -7.80 17.37 4.43
C PRO A 13 -7.50 17.62 2.96
N GLN A 14 -6.24 17.41 2.53
CA GLN A 14 -5.85 17.57 1.13
C GLN A 14 -6.53 16.54 0.21
N LEU A 15 -6.97 15.39 0.73
CA LEU A 15 -7.78 14.44 -0.05
C LEU A 15 -9.08 15.08 -0.56
N ALA A 16 -9.63 16.10 0.11
CA ALA A 16 -10.86 16.74 -0.39
C ALA A 16 -10.67 17.49 -1.72
N SER A 17 -9.42 17.84 -2.08
CA SER A 17 -9.08 18.67 -3.25
C SER A 17 -8.30 17.95 -4.34
N GLU A 18 -7.91 16.70 -4.12
CA GLU A 18 -7.09 15.92 -5.06
C GLU A 18 -7.94 14.98 -5.92
N ASP A 19 -7.49 14.75 -7.16
CA ASP A 19 -8.13 13.82 -8.10
C ASP A 19 -7.67 12.38 -7.80
N TYR A 20 -8.42 11.67 -6.95
CA TYR A 20 -8.27 10.23 -6.76
C TYR A 20 -9.61 9.51 -6.87
N GLU A 21 -9.54 8.22 -7.18
CA GLU A 21 -10.69 7.33 -7.19
C GLU A 21 -10.57 6.30 -6.07
N ILE A 22 -11.68 6.07 -5.35
CA ILE A 22 -11.77 4.96 -4.41
C ILE A 22 -12.00 3.68 -5.20
N VAL A 23 -10.96 2.84 -5.27
CA VAL A 23 -11.00 1.56 -6.02
C VAL A 23 -11.56 0.39 -5.21
N GLY A 24 -11.81 0.55 -3.90
CA GLY A 24 -12.30 -0.53 -3.04
C GLY A 24 -12.58 -0.11 -1.60
N ASP A 25 -13.03 -1.08 -0.80
CA ASP A 25 -13.18 -0.90 0.65
C ASP A 25 -11.85 -1.09 1.38
N PRO A 26 -11.65 -0.43 2.54
CA PRO A 26 -10.50 -0.68 3.41
C PRO A 26 -10.43 -2.16 3.77
N THR A 27 -9.26 -2.74 3.59
CA THR A 27 -9.02 -4.17 3.85
C THR A 27 -7.59 -4.39 4.30
N ASP A 28 -7.43 -5.26 5.29
CA ASP A 28 -6.11 -5.72 5.76
C ASP A 28 -5.41 -6.63 4.73
N GLN A 29 -6.11 -7.00 3.64
CA GLN A 29 -5.57 -7.82 2.55
C GLN A 29 -4.87 -6.99 1.47
N TYR A 30 -4.94 -5.65 1.53
CA TYR A 30 -4.30 -4.79 0.55
C TYR A 30 -2.81 -4.61 0.85
N ASN A 31 -1.97 -4.97 -0.12
CA ASN A 31 -0.53 -4.74 -0.09
C ASN A 31 -0.12 -4.00 -1.38
N CYS A 32 0.40 -2.78 -1.24
CA CYS A 32 0.72 -1.92 -2.38
C CYS A 32 1.85 -2.49 -3.26
N ILE A 33 2.80 -3.22 -2.68
CA ILE A 33 3.91 -3.86 -3.40
C ILE A 33 3.37 -5.03 -4.24
N ALA A 34 2.52 -5.87 -3.65
CA ALA A 34 1.87 -6.99 -4.31
C ALA A 34 1.03 -6.53 -5.51
N TYR A 35 0.27 -5.44 -5.33
CA TYR A 35 -0.52 -4.82 -6.40
C TYR A 35 0.38 -4.31 -7.53
N ALA A 36 1.45 -3.56 -7.21
CA ALA A 36 2.39 -3.04 -8.20
C ALA A 36 3.14 -4.16 -8.95
N ALA A 37 3.42 -5.29 -8.28
CA ALA A 37 4.05 -6.47 -8.87
C ALA A 37 3.08 -7.33 -9.70
N GLY A 38 1.76 -7.09 -9.61
CA GLY A 38 0.75 -7.89 -10.29
C GLY A 38 0.54 -9.28 -9.69
N ASP A 39 1.04 -9.55 -8.50
CA ASP A 39 0.87 -10.81 -7.77
C ASP A 39 0.30 -10.56 -6.37
N THR A 40 -1.03 -10.51 -6.28
CA THR A 40 -1.77 -10.35 -5.02
C THR A 40 -2.03 -11.68 -4.31
N SER A 41 -1.44 -12.80 -4.75
CA SER A 41 -1.64 -14.12 -4.13
C SER A 41 -0.76 -14.34 -2.90
N ARG A 42 0.22 -13.46 -2.67
CA ARG A 42 1.18 -13.51 -1.57
C ARG A 42 1.26 -12.15 -0.89
N TRP A 43 1.63 -12.14 0.38
CA TRP A 43 2.01 -10.91 1.05
C TRP A 43 3.46 -10.56 0.72
N TRP A 44 3.70 -9.35 0.23
CA TRP A 44 5.01 -8.88 -0.20
C TRP A 44 5.61 -7.98 0.88
N GLU A 45 6.70 -8.43 1.48
CA GLU A 45 7.45 -7.66 2.47
C GLU A 45 8.87 -8.20 2.61
N HIS A 46 9.83 -7.30 2.82
CA HIS A 46 11.25 -7.62 2.90
C HIS A 46 11.62 -8.50 4.12
N ASN A 47 10.71 -8.63 5.11
CA ASN A 47 10.83 -9.55 6.24
C ASN A 47 10.87 -11.02 5.79
N GLU A 48 11.70 -11.83 6.46
CA GLU A 48 11.91 -13.26 6.15
C GLU A 48 10.63 -14.11 6.12
N ASN A 49 9.57 -13.70 6.82
CA ASN A 49 8.30 -14.44 6.87
C ASN A 49 7.41 -14.23 5.63
N TYR A 50 7.78 -13.32 4.74
CA TYR A 50 6.94 -12.91 3.62
C TYR A 50 7.67 -13.04 2.28
N HIS A 51 6.87 -12.98 1.21
CA HIS A 51 7.40 -13.05 -0.13
C HIS A 51 8.24 -11.81 -0.42
N TRP A 52 9.44 -12.05 -0.93
CA TRP A 52 10.32 -11.02 -1.47
C TRP A 52 11.14 -11.65 -2.60
N PRO A 53 11.47 -10.90 -3.66
CA PRO A 53 12.32 -11.42 -4.72
C PRO A 53 13.74 -11.71 -4.22
N ASP A 54 14.31 -12.86 -4.60
CA ASP A 54 15.65 -13.29 -4.17
C ASP A 54 16.77 -12.34 -4.62
N HIS A 55 16.54 -11.60 -5.71
CA HIS A 55 17.51 -10.64 -6.27
C HIS A 55 17.39 -9.24 -5.65
N ALA A 56 16.36 -8.98 -4.84
CA ALA A 56 16.14 -7.69 -4.20
C ALA A 56 16.68 -7.70 -2.77
N SER A 57 17.33 -6.60 -2.37
CA SER A 57 17.75 -6.43 -0.97
C SER A 57 16.54 -6.47 -0.05
N ARG A 58 16.66 -7.20 1.07
CA ARG A 58 15.65 -7.24 2.13
C ARG A 58 15.81 -6.10 3.15
N SER A 59 16.58 -5.07 2.82
CA SER A 59 16.82 -3.92 3.70
C SER A 59 15.73 -2.85 3.53
N ASN A 60 15.31 -2.25 4.65
CA ASN A 60 14.49 -1.03 4.66
C ASN A 60 15.31 0.25 4.50
N SER A 61 16.63 0.14 4.46
CA SER A 61 17.50 1.27 4.22
C SER A 61 17.50 1.56 2.73
N MET A 62 16.96 2.72 2.34
CA MET A 62 17.34 3.33 1.08
C MET A 62 18.73 3.92 1.28
N GLU A 63 19.76 3.30 0.70
CA GLU A 63 21.01 4.04 0.49
C GLU A 63 20.68 5.12 -0.56
N SER A 64 20.64 6.39 -0.14
CA SER A 64 20.55 7.49 -1.09
C SER A 64 21.79 7.46 -1.99
N LEU A 65 21.54 7.31 -3.29
CA LEU A 65 22.54 7.46 -4.35
C LEU A 65 23.00 8.91 -4.49
#